data_AF-A0A353T607-F1
#
_entry.id   AF-A0A353T607-F1
#
_cell.length_a   1.000
_cell.length_b   1.000
_cell.length_c   1.000
_cell.angle_alpha   90.00
_cell.angle_beta   90.00
_cell.angle_gamma   90.00
#
_symmetry.space_group_name_H-M   'P 1'
#
loop_
_entity.id
_entity.type
_entity.pdbx_description
1 polymer ?
#
loop_
_entity_poly.entity_id
_entity_poly.type
_entity_poly.pdbx_seq_one_letter_code
_entity_poly.pdbx_strand_id
1 'polypeptide(L)'
;HEFSTVEGVVEDTTDIVLNLKELVVRLHSDEPVTARIEAEGEGEVLAGDIIHGSDVEIVNPDLHIATLDTNGRLMMEIVLAKGRGYVSADRNKSPDDPIGVIPVDSIFTPVSRVNYTVEDTRVGQITDYDRLILEV
;
A
#
# COMPACT_ATOMS: atom_id res chain seq x y z
N HIS A 1 -7.67 15.74 10.60
CA HIS A 1 -8.65 15.44 9.53
C HIS A 1 -7.88 14.89 8.35
N GLU A 2 -8.49 14.18 7.40
CA GLU A 2 -7.79 13.53 6.27
C GLU A 2 -6.87 14.44 5.43
N PHE A 3 -6.98 15.76 5.55
CA PHE A 3 -6.11 16.78 4.93
C PHE A 3 -5.28 17.59 5.93
N SER A 4 -5.06 17.10 7.15
CA SER A 4 -4.27 17.84 8.14
C SER A 4 -2.77 17.63 7.94
N THR A 5 -2.00 18.68 8.17
CA THR A 5 -0.56 18.57 8.34
C THR A 5 -0.26 17.89 9.68
N VAL A 6 0.74 17.01 9.69
CA VAL A 6 1.27 16.44 10.93
C VAL A 6 2.42 17.36 11.36
N GLU A 7 2.34 17.93 12.55
CA GLU A 7 3.35 18.89 13.03
C GLU A 7 4.73 18.23 13.12
N GLY A 8 5.72 18.82 12.45
CA GLY A 8 7.09 18.30 12.40
C GLY A 8 7.30 17.14 11.41
N VAL A 9 6.35 16.92 10.50
CA VAL A 9 6.49 16.03 9.34
C VAL A 9 6.38 16.88 8.07
N VAL A 10 7.26 16.63 7.09
CA VAL A 10 7.32 17.40 5.84
C VAL A 10 6.11 17.10 4.95
N GLU A 11 5.75 15.82 4.85
CA GLU A 11 4.60 15.31 4.10
C GLU A 11 3.29 15.56 4.85
N ASP A 12 2.22 15.82 4.10
CA ASP A 12 0.89 15.88 4.69
C ASP A 12 0.26 14.47 4.85
N THR A 13 -0.92 14.40 5.48
CA THR A 13 -1.61 13.12 5.71
C THR A 13 -1.91 12.38 4.38
N THR A 14 -2.18 13.10 3.30
CA THR A 14 -2.49 12.51 1.99
C THR A 14 -1.25 11.89 1.38
N ASP A 15 -0.12 12.59 1.42
CA ASP A 15 1.16 12.11 0.92
C ASP A 15 1.59 10.83 1.65
N ILE A 16 1.48 10.81 2.98
CA ILE A 16 1.77 9.62 3.80
C ILE A 16 0.86 8.45 3.40
N VAL A 17 -0.44 8.70 3.19
CA VAL A 17 -1.38 7.68 2.72
C VAL A 17 -1.03 7.17 1.33
N LEU A 18 -0.59 8.03 0.41
CA LEU A 18 -0.15 7.64 -0.93
C LEU A 18 1.11 6.78 -0.88
N ASN A 19 2.10 7.15 -0.07
CA ASN A 19 3.31 6.36 0.14
C ASN A 19 2.98 4.98 0.73
N LEU A 20 2.08 4.92 1.71
CA LEU A 20 1.63 3.65 2.30
C LEU A 20 0.88 2.75 1.32
N LYS A 21 0.25 3.29 0.27
CA LYS A 21 -0.38 2.47 -0.79
C LYS A 21 0.65 1.72 -1.64
N GLU A 22 1.90 2.17 -1.65
CA GLU A 22 3.01 1.48 -2.33
C GLU A 22 3.68 0.42 -1.44
N LEU A 23 3.30 0.33 -0.17
CA LEU A 23 3.83 -0.66 0.77
C LEU A 23 3.41 -2.07 0.34
N VAL A 24 4.41 -2.92 0.08
CA VAL A 24 4.19 -4.33 -0.28
C VAL A 24 4.40 -5.18 0.96
N VAL A 25 3.32 -5.76 1.44
CA VAL A 25 3.31 -6.61 2.64
C VAL A 25 2.91 -8.02 2.27
N ARG A 26 3.67 -9.01 2.77
CA ARG A 26 3.22 -10.39 2.84
C ARG A 26 2.70 -10.66 4.25
N LEU A 27 1.41 -10.97 4.34
CA LEU A 27 0.75 -11.35 5.60
C LEU A 27 0.62 -12.89 5.66
N HIS A 28 1.04 -13.50 6.76
CA HIS A 28 0.89 -14.92 7.01
C HIS A 28 -0.39 -15.26 7.76
N SER A 29 -0.89 -14.35 8.61
CA SER A 29 -2.18 -14.47 9.29
C SER A 29 -3.38 -14.32 8.34
N ASP A 30 -4.48 -15.02 8.64
CA ASP A 30 -5.77 -14.82 7.97
C ASP A 30 -6.64 -13.76 8.65
N GLU A 31 -6.28 -13.37 9.88
CA GLU A 31 -6.92 -12.29 10.62
C GLU A 31 -6.18 -10.95 10.40
N PRO A 32 -6.88 -9.79 10.50
CA PRO A 32 -6.22 -8.49 10.48
C PRO A 32 -5.16 -8.35 11.57
N VAL A 33 -4.01 -7.76 11.23
CA VAL A 33 -2.90 -7.51 12.13
C VAL A 33 -2.59 -6.02 12.15
N THR A 34 -2.36 -5.45 13.33
CA THR A 34 -1.93 -4.06 13.48
C THR A 34 -0.41 -3.98 13.50
N ALA A 35 0.16 -3.17 12.60
CA ALA A 35 1.55 -2.73 12.63
C ALA A 35 1.61 -1.26 13.08
N ARG A 36 2.76 -0.79 13.54
CA ARG A 36 2.92 0.59 14.05
C ARG A 36 4.20 1.24 13.55
N ILE A 37 4.17 2.55 13.38
CA ILE A 37 5.37 3.38 13.17
C ILE A 37 5.50 4.29 14.39
N GLU A 38 6.70 4.33 14.97
CA GLU A 38 7.06 5.23 16.06
C GLU A 38 8.42 5.83 15.76
N ALA A 39 8.44 7.07 15.27
CA ALA A 39 9.65 7.78 14.87
C ALA A 39 9.70 9.17 15.51
N GLU A 40 10.88 9.55 15.98
CA GLU A 40 11.15 10.81 16.69
C GLU A 40 12.52 11.38 16.28
N GLY A 41 12.58 12.69 16.09
CA GLY A 41 13.79 13.41 15.69
C GLY A 41 13.97 13.50 14.17
N GLU A 42 14.97 14.28 13.75
CA GLU A 42 15.25 14.55 12.33
C GLU A 42 15.61 13.28 11.57
N GLY A 43 14.96 13.02 10.43
CA GLY A 43 15.32 11.89 9.56
C GLY A 43 14.20 11.41 8.65
N GLU A 44 14.55 10.49 7.76
CA GLU A 44 13.60 9.78 6.91
C GLU A 44 13.04 8.57 7.68
N VAL A 45 11.73 8.34 7.52
CA VAL A 45 11.00 7.17 8.01
C VAL A 45 10.75 6.26 6.82
N LEU A 46 11.32 5.06 6.85
CA LEU A 46 11.20 4.06 5.81
C LEU A 46 10.22 2.96 6.21
N ALA A 47 9.78 2.17 5.23
CA ALA A 47 8.95 1.00 5.48
C ALA A 47 9.64 -0.03 6.40
N GLY A 48 10.98 -0.10 6.36
CA GLY A 48 11.77 -0.93 7.27
C GLY A 48 11.64 -0.53 8.75
N ASP A 49 11.21 0.70 9.05
CA ASP A 49 11.03 1.20 10.42
C ASP A 49 9.65 0.81 11.00
N ILE A 50 8.78 0.19 10.20
CA ILE A 50 7.48 -0.31 10.67
C ILE A 50 7.72 -1.44 11.67
N ILE A 51 7.20 -1.26 12.87
CA ILE A 51 7.21 -2.26 13.93
C ILE A 51 6.03 -3.22 13.71
N HIS A 52 6.34 -4.49 13.49
CA HIS A 52 5.35 -5.52 13.18
C HIS A 52 5.64 -6.85 13.91
N GLY A 53 4.62 -7.72 13.95
CA GLY A 53 4.75 -9.08 14.48
C GLY A 53 5.34 -10.07 13.48
N SER A 54 5.50 -11.33 13.91
CA SER A 54 6.05 -12.42 13.07
C SER A 54 5.20 -12.79 11.86
N ASP A 55 3.92 -12.43 11.87
CA ASP A 55 2.99 -12.74 10.77
C ASP A 55 3.06 -11.74 9.62
N VAL A 56 3.89 -10.71 9.73
CA VAL A 56 4.05 -9.64 8.74
C VAL A 56 5.47 -9.69 8.18
N GLU A 57 5.60 -9.66 6.86
CA GLU A 57 6.87 -9.48 6.15
C GLU A 57 6.74 -8.26 5.23
N ILE A 58 7.63 -7.29 5.40
CA ILE A 58 7.72 -6.10 4.56
C ILE A 58 8.67 -6.41 3.40
N VAL A 59 8.14 -6.35 2.18
CA VAL A 59 8.86 -6.81 0.99
C VAL A 59 9.74 -5.70 0.40
N ASN A 60 9.34 -4.44 0.55
CA ASN A 60 10.07 -3.25 0.10
C ASN A 60 10.48 -2.34 1.28
N PRO A 61 11.47 -2.74 2.11
CA PRO A 61 11.85 -2.00 3.32
C PRO A 61 12.42 -0.60 3.03
N ASP A 62 12.98 -0.38 1.83
CA ASP A 62 13.57 0.90 1.44
C ASP A 62 12.53 1.93 0.96
N LEU A 63 11.23 1.59 0.99
CA LEU A 63 10.16 2.52 0.60
C LEU A 63 10.12 3.70 1.56
N HIS A 64 10.18 4.91 1.01
CA HIS A 64 9.99 6.15 1.76
C HIS A 64 8.55 6.29 2.25
N ILE A 65 8.35 6.59 3.53
CA ILE A 65 7.03 6.83 4.12
C ILE A 65 6.85 8.32 4.43
N ALA A 66 7.79 8.91 5.17
CA ALA A 66 7.73 10.30 5.59
C ALA A 66 9.11 10.85 5.98
N THR A 67 9.23 12.15 6.13
CA THR A 67 10.42 12.87 6.56
C THR A 67 10.08 13.71 7.79
N LEU A 68 10.88 13.58 8.85
CA LEU A 68 10.73 14.32 10.10
C LEU A 68 11.69 15.50 10.19
N ASP A 69 11.18 16.64 10.65
CA ASP A 69 11.99 17.79 11.03
C ASP A 69 12.74 17.56 12.35
N THR A 70 13.62 18.49 12.76
CA THR A 70 14.46 18.38 13.97
C THR A 70 13.73 18.02 15.27
N ASN A 71 12.46 18.43 15.42
CA ASN A 71 11.61 18.06 16.57
C ASN A 71 10.37 17.27 16.14
N GLY A 72 10.43 16.63 14.97
CA GLY A 72 9.35 15.86 14.39
C GLY A 72 9.05 14.58 15.17
N ARG A 73 7.77 14.22 15.19
CA ARG A 73 7.30 12.96 15.77
C ARG A 73 6.17 12.39 14.94
N LEU A 74 6.33 11.15 14.51
CA LEU A 74 5.29 10.41 13.80
C LEU A 74 4.95 9.15 14.60
N MET A 75 3.68 9.05 14.98
CA MET A 75 3.09 7.86 15.58
C MET A 75 1.83 7.50 14.82
N MET A 76 1.79 6.29 14.28
CA MET A 76 0.62 5.80 13.57
C MET A 76 0.49 4.29 13.65
N GLU A 77 -0.75 3.81 13.55
CA GLU A 77 -1.09 2.40 13.46
C GLU A 77 -1.63 2.09 12.06
N ILE A 78 -1.25 0.93 11.53
CA ILE A 78 -1.60 0.45 10.20
C ILE A 78 -2.28 -0.91 10.37
N VAL A 79 -3.54 -1.02 9.96
CA VAL A 79 -4.26 -2.29 9.96
C VAL A 79 -4.00 -3.00 8.64
N LEU A 80 -3.33 -4.15 8.71
CA LEU A 80 -2.99 -5.01 7.58
C LEU A 80 -3.95 -6.19 7.55
N ALA A 81 -4.58 -6.44 6.40
CA ALA A 81 -5.51 -7.56 6.23
C ALA A 81 -5.21 -8.32 4.94
N LYS A 82 -5.63 -9.59 4.86
CA LYS A 82 -5.70 -10.32 3.59
C LYS A 82 -7.02 -10.02 2.89
N GLY A 83 -6.95 -9.89 1.57
CA GLY A 83 -8.12 -9.69 0.73
C GLY A 83 -7.86 -10.09 -0.72
N ARG A 84 -8.76 -9.71 -1.62
CA ARG A 84 -8.63 -9.96 -3.06
C ARG A 84 -9.04 -8.73 -3.84
N GLY A 85 -8.31 -8.45 -4.91
CA GLY A 85 -8.63 -7.34 -5.83
C GLY A 85 -8.44 -5.98 -5.16
N TYR A 86 -9.44 -5.12 -5.32
CA TYR A 86 -9.45 -3.76 -4.81
C TYR A 86 -10.68 -3.54 -3.91
N VAL A 87 -10.47 -2.88 -2.78
CA VAL A 87 -11.55 -2.44 -1.88
C VAL A 87 -11.40 -0.94 -1.65
N SER A 88 -12.46 -0.17 -1.89
CA SER A 88 -12.43 1.29 -1.71
C SER A 88 -12.47 1.68 -0.24
N ALA A 89 -11.93 2.87 0.07
CA ALA A 89 -11.97 3.46 1.41
C ALA A 89 -13.41 3.49 2.00
N ASP A 90 -14.42 3.85 1.21
CA ASP A 90 -15.82 3.86 1.66
C ASP A 90 -16.32 2.50 2.19
N ARG A 91 -15.80 1.40 1.62
CA ARG A 91 -16.16 0.04 2.04
C ARG A 91 -15.37 -0.43 3.26
N ASN A 92 -14.22 0.18 3.52
CA ASN A 92 -13.41 -0.07 4.71
C ASN A 92 -13.92 0.71 5.93
N LYS A 93 -14.74 1.74 5.72
CA LYS A 93 -15.32 2.54 6.79
C LYS A 93 -16.31 1.72 7.61
N SER A 94 -16.06 1.62 8.91
CA SER A 94 -16.99 1.05 9.88
C SER A 94 -17.71 2.16 10.65
N PRO A 95 -19.02 2.03 10.95
CA PRO A 95 -19.70 2.93 11.87
C PRO A 95 -19.15 2.88 13.30
N ASP A 96 -18.42 1.81 13.65
CA ASP A 96 -17.79 1.60 14.95
C ASP A 96 -16.34 2.10 15.00
N ASP A 97 -15.83 2.70 13.93
CA ASP A 97 -14.45 3.19 13.89
C ASP A 97 -14.25 4.34 14.90
N PRO A 98 -13.19 4.27 15.75
CA PRO A 98 -12.89 5.35 16.66
C PRO A 98 -12.47 6.63 15.92
N ILE A 99 -12.62 7.76 16.61
CA ILE A 99 -12.19 9.05 16.08
C ILE A 99 -10.68 9.01 15.83
N GLY A 100 -10.27 9.36 14.61
CA GLY A 100 -8.86 9.37 14.20
C GLY A 100 -8.50 8.27 13.19
N VAL A 101 -9.38 7.30 12.95
CA VAL A 101 -9.18 6.31 11.89
C VAL A 101 -9.44 6.96 10.53
N ILE A 102 -8.49 6.77 9.61
CA ILE A 102 -8.58 7.23 8.23
C ILE A 102 -8.73 5.98 7.35
N PRO A 103 -9.92 5.69 6.81
CA PRO A 103 -10.08 4.57 5.91
C PRO A 103 -9.35 4.88 4.60
N VAL A 104 -8.51 3.95 4.16
CA VAL A 104 -7.76 4.03 2.91
C VAL A 104 -8.20 2.92 1.97
N ASP A 105 -7.96 3.07 0.67
CA ASP A 105 -8.19 2.00 -0.29
C ASP A 105 -7.24 0.83 -0.04
N SER A 106 -7.77 -0.40 -0.10
CA SER A 106 -6.96 -1.62 0.02
C SER A 106 -6.69 -2.21 -1.36
N ILE A 107 -5.42 -2.21 -1.75
CA ILE A 107 -4.92 -2.79 -3.00
C ILE A 107 -4.33 -4.16 -2.68
N PHE A 108 -5.17 -5.20 -2.72
CA PHE A 108 -4.72 -6.58 -2.45
C PHE A 108 -4.12 -7.27 -3.68
N THR A 109 -4.25 -6.66 -4.87
CA THR A 109 -3.69 -7.22 -6.10
C THR A 109 -2.17 -7.03 -6.12
N PRO A 110 -1.38 -8.12 -6.26
CA PRO A 110 0.07 -8.01 -6.44
C PRO A 110 0.44 -7.57 -7.87
N VAL A 111 -0.54 -7.50 -8.78
CA VAL A 111 -0.37 -7.12 -10.17
C VAL A 111 -0.69 -5.63 -10.31
N SER A 112 0.31 -4.85 -10.74
CA SER A 112 0.22 -3.39 -10.88
C SER A 112 -0.37 -2.96 -12.22
N ARG A 113 -0.15 -3.74 -13.30
CA ARG A 113 -0.68 -3.45 -14.64
C ARG A 113 -0.77 -4.74 -15.46
N VAL A 114 -1.87 -4.92 -16.19
CA VAL A 114 -1.96 -5.96 -17.23
C VAL A 114 -2.34 -5.29 -18.54
N ASN A 115 -1.58 -5.57 -19.60
CA ASN A 115 -1.89 -5.18 -20.97
C ASN A 115 -2.01 -6.44 -21.84
N TYR A 116 -2.89 -6.41 -22.84
CA TYR A 116 -2.92 -7.46 -23.85
C TYR A 116 -3.07 -6.87 -25.24
N THR A 117 -2.48 -7.54 -26.23
CA THR A 117 -2.60 -7.21 -27.66
C THR A 117 -2.89 -8.49 -28.43
N VAL A 118 -3.81 -8.40 -29.40
CA VAL A 118 -4.14 -9.50 -30.30
C VAL A 118 -3.60 -9.14 -31.68
N GLU A 119 -2.76 -10.01 -32.23
CA GLU A 119 -2.19 -9.85 -33.56
C GLU A 119 -2.63 -11.02 -34.44
N ASP A 120 -2.94 -10.76 -35.71
CA ASP A 120 -3.16 -11.82 -36.70
C ASP A 120 -1.85 -12.61 -36.88
N THR A 121 -1.90 -13.93 -36.67
CA THR A 121 -0.75 -14.80 -36.90
C THR A 121 -1.06 -15.84 -37.97
N ARG A 122 -0.11 -16.00 -38.88
CA ARG A 122 -0.17 -17.07 -39.89
C ARG A 122 0.55 -18.29 -39.38
N VAL A 123 -0.16 -19.41 -39.26
CA VAL A 123 0.43 -20.71 -38.93
C VAL A 123 0.35 -21.60 -40.18
N GLY A 124 1.47 -21.74 -40.88
CA GLY A 124 1.54 -22.50 -42.14
C GLY A 124 0.76 -21.83 -43.28
N GLN A 125 -0.25 -22.51 -43.85
CA GLN A 125 -1.11 -21.97 -44.92
C GLN A 125 -2.43 -21.35 -44.42
N ILE A 126 -2.66 -21.38 -43.11
CA ILE A 126 -3.90 -20.94 -42.46
C ILE A 126 -3.65 -19.56 -41.82
N THR A 127 -4.51 -18.59 -42.12
CA THR A 127 -4.31 -17.15 -41.82
C THR A 127 -5.27 -16.58 -40.78
N ASP A 128 -6.07 -17.42 -40.14
CA ASP A 128 -7.17 -17.08 -39.23
C ASP A 128 -6.87 -17.42 -37.77
N TYR A 129 -5.58 -17.44 -37.39
CA TYR A 129 -5.20 -17.60 -35.99
C TYR A 129 -4.91 -16.24 -35.35
N ASP A 130 -5.45 -16.05 -34.16
CA ASP A 130 -5.13 -14.92 -33.29
C ASP A 130 -3.93 -15.25 -32.40
N ARG A 131 -2.94 -14.36 -32.33
CA ARG A 131 -1.85 -14.40 -31.35
C ARG A 131 -2.13 -13.40 -30.24
N LEU A 132 -2.39 -13.92 -29.05
CA LEU A 132 -2.50 -13.12 -27.83
C LEU A 132 -1.11 -12.88 -27.23
N ILE A 133 -0.73 -11.61 -27.07
CA ILE A 133 0.42 -11.17 -26.30
C ILE A 133 -0.10 -10.56 -25.01
N LEU A 134 0.35 -11.08 -23.87
CA LEU A 134 -0.07 -10.64 -22.54
C LEU A 134 1.16 -10.12 -21.79
N GLU A 135 1.10 -8.90 -21.31
CA GLU A 135 2.13 -8.26 -20.48
C GLU A 135 1.54 -8.06 -19.06
N VAL A 136 2.24 -8.57 -18.05
CA VAL A 136 1.85 -8.54 -16.63
C VAL A 136 2.96 -7.94 -15.81
#